data_AF-X1VL63-F1
#
_entry.id   AF-X1VL63-F1
#
_cell.length_a   1.000
_cell.length_b   1.000
_cell.length_c   1.000
_cell.angle_alpha   90.00
_cell.angle_beta   90.00
_cell.angle_gamma   90.00
#
_symmetry.space_group_name_H-M   'P 1'
#
loop_
_entity.id
_entity.type
_entity.pdbx_description
1 polymer ?
#
loop_
_entity_poly.entity_id
_entity_poly.type
_entity_poly.pdbx_seq_one_letter_code
_entity_poly.pdbx_strand_id
1 'polypeptide(L)' 'EILGYDPLYLANEGKLVAFIPWEIAPDMLKKMKENEYGKKSKIIGRVVKKSEGKVYLNTTIGGKRIVDMLTGEQLPRIC' A
#
# COMPACT_ATOMS: atom_id res chain seq x y z
N GLU A 1 9.86 -1.13 16.34
CA GLU A 1 8.44 -1.39 16.66
C GLU A 1 8.36 -2.22 17.92
N ILE A 2 7.41 -1.96 18.82
CA ILE A 2 7.30 -2.65 20.13
C ILE A 2 6.82 -4.10 19.97
N LEU A 3 6.03 -4.39 18.94
CA LEU A 3 5.37 -5.69 18.73
C LEU A 3 6.06 -6.57 17.67
N GLY A 4 7.06 -6.04 16.95
CA GLY A 4 7.79 -6.80 15.92
C GLY A 4 6.99 -7.16 14.66
N TYR A 5 5.79 -6.62 14.48
CA TYR A 5 4.97 -6.83 13.28
C TYR A 5 5.25 -5.80 12.21
N ASP A 6 5.41 -6.26 10.97
CA ASP A 6 5.50 -5.37 9.80
C ASP A 6 4.09 -4.81 9.47
N PRO A 7 3.88 -3.48 9.52
CA PRO A 7 2.58 -2.86 9.31
C PRO A 7 2.00 -3.07 7.91
N LEU A 8 2.82 -3.43 6.92
CA LEU A 8 2.34 -3.72 5.57
C LEU A 8 1.46 -4.97 5.50
N TYR A 9 1.53 -5.83 6.52
CA TYR A 9 0.82 -7.11 6.55
C TYR A 9 -0.39 -7.11 7.50
N LEU A 10 -0.58 -6.07 8.29
CA LEU A 10 -1.70 -5.97 9.21
C LEU A 10 -3.00 -5.61 8.48
N ALA A 11 -4.09 -6.22 8.91
CA ALA A 11 -5.42 -5.96 8.36
C ALA A 11 -5.82 -4.48 8.53
N ASN A 12 -6.53 -3.95 7.53
CA ASN A 12 -7.11 -2.61 7.55
C ASN A 12 -8.62 -2.72 7.29
N GLU A 13 -9.46 -2.18 8.17
CA GLU A 13 -10.94 -2.26 8.08
C GLU A 13 -11.62 -0.98 7.53
N GLY A 14 -10.84 -0.08 6.92
CA GLY A 14 -11.36 1.20 6.45
C GLY A 14 -10.45 1.88 5.43
N LYS A 15 -9.68 1.08 4.69
CA LYS A 15 -8.73 1.56 3.68
C LYS A 15 -8.95 0.83 2.37
N LEU A 16 -8.59 1.49 1.28
CA LEU A 16 -8.63 0.91 -0.05
C LEU A 16 -7.28 1.11 -0.74
N VAL A 17 -6.98 0.22 -1.68
CA VAL A 17 -5.91 0.36 -2.66
C VAL A 17 -6.55 0.45 -4.04
N ALA A 18 -6.15 1.43 -4.84
CA ALA A 18 -6.69 1.65 -6.17
C ALA A 18 -5.57 1.76 -7.20
N PHE A 19 -5.79 1.13 -8.36
CA PHE A 19 -4.96 1.29 -9.55
C PHE A 19 -5.66 2.27 -10.48
N ILE A 20 -4.98 3.36 -10.82
CA ILE A 20 -5.57 4.50 -11.55
C ILE A 20 -4.63 4.87 -12.71
N PRO A 21 -5.15 5.12 -13.93
CA PRO A 21 -4.36 5.71 -15.01
C PRO A 21 -3.63 6.97 -14.55
N TRP A 22 -2.37 7.13 -14.96
CA TRP A 22 -1.50 8.20 -14.45
C TRP A 22 -2.07 9.59 -14.74
N GLU A 23 -2.73 9.72 -15.89
CA GLU A 23 -3.30 10.96 -16.41
C GLU A 23 -4.38 11.54 -15.48
N ILE A 24 -5.09 10.69 -14.74
CA ILE A 24 -6.18 11.10 -13.85
C ILE A 24 -5.85 10.91 -12.36
N ALA A 25 -4.70 10.29 -12.04
CA ALA A 25 -4.30 9.99 -10.67
C ALA A 25 -4.20 11.24 -9.76
N PRO A 26 -3.66 12.40 -10.21
CA PRO A 26 -3.61 13.61 -9.39
C PRO A 26 -5.01 14.14 -9.01
N ASP A 27 -5.94 14.16 -9.96
CA ASP A 27 -7.30 14.64 -9.75
C ASP A 27 -8.10 13.70 -8.85
N MET A 28 -7.93 12.38 -9.06
CA MET A 28 -8.51 11.37 -8.17
C MET A 28 -7.97 11.50 -6.75
N LEU A 29 -6.66 11.68 -6.59
CA LEU A 29 -6.06 11.88 -5.27
C LEU A 29 -6.63 13.13 -4.57
N LYS A 30 -6.85 14.21 -5.31
CA LYS A 30 -7.46 15.43 -4.77
C LYS A 30 -8.88 15.13 -4.24
N LYS A 31 -9.74 14.49 -5.06
CA LYS A 31 -11.09 14.11 -4.64
C LYS A 31 -11.09 13.15 -3.44
N MET A 32 -10.17 12.18 -3.41
CA MET A 32 -10.05 11.27 -2.26
C MET A 32 -9.75 12.03 -0.97
N LYS A 33 -8.93 13.08 -1.03
CA LYS A 33 -8.57 13.89 0.14
C LYS A 33 -9.69 14.80 0.64
N GLU A 34 -10.71 15.08 -0.17
CA GLU A 34 -11.91 15.82 0.23
C GLU A 34 -12.84 14.95 1.11
N ASN A 35 -12.75 13.61 1.00
CA ASN A 35 -13.46 12.69 1.89
C ASN A 35 -12.81 12.63 3.28
N GLU A 36 -13.63 12.55 4.33
CA GLU A 36 -13.18 12.47 5.72
C GLU A 36 -12.17 11.33 5.96
N TYR A 37 -12.45 10.14 5.44
CA TYR A 37 -11.60 8.95 5.59
C TYR A 37 -10.38 8.96 4.65
N GLY A 38 -10.43 9.77 3.58
CA GLY A 38 -9.41 9.82 2.54
C GLY A 38 -8.40 10.97 2.69
N LYS A 39 -8.49 11.80 3.74
CA LYS A 39 -7.57 12.93 4.00
C LYS A 39 -6.08 12.58 3.88
N LYS A 40 -5.71 11.35 4.25
CA LYS A 40 -4.32 10.84 4.22
C LYS A 40 -3.98 10.02 2.98
N SER A 41 -4.85 9.99 1.97
CA SER A 41 -4.60 9.30 0.69
C SER A 41 -3.30 9.78 0.06
N LYS A 42 -2.56 8.85 -0.56
CA LYS A 42 -1.30 9.12 -1.26
C LYS A 42 -1.18 8.19 -2.47
N ILE A 43 -0.51 8.68 -3.51
CA ILE A 43 0.05 7.81 -4.55
C ILE A 43 1.30 7.15 -3.93
N ILE A 44 1.28 5.82 -3.83
CA ILE A 44 2.33 5.04 -3.14
C ILE A 44 3.24 4.26 -4.10
N GLY A 45 2.97 4.31 -5.41
CA GLY A 45 3.75 3.56 -6.38
C GLY A 45 3.21 3.69 -7.80
N ARG A 46 3.75 2.85 -8.68
CA ARG A 46 3.33 2.74 -10.08
C ARG A 46 3.47 1.31 -10.56
N VAL A 47 2.59 0.91 -11.48
CA VAL A 47 2.74 -0.37 -12.20
C VAL A 47 3.87 -0.22 -13.22
N VAL A 48 4.74 -1.23 -13.31
CA VAL A 48 5.84 -1.29 -14.27
C VAL A 48 5.72 -2.56 -15.11
N LYS A 49 6.13 -2.52 -16.38
CA LYS A 49 5.96 -3.64 -17.32
C LYS A 49 6.64 -4.95 -16.88
N LYS A 50 7.75 -4.89 -16.13
CA LYS A 50 8.56 -6.04 -15.71
C LYS A 50 8.48 -6.27 -14.21
N SER A 51 7.28 -6.42 -13.66
CA SER A 51 7.13 -6.78 -12.24
C SER A 51 7.08 -8.29 -12.02
N GLU A 52 6.76 -9.11 -13.03
CA GLU A 52 6.58 -10.57 -12.89
C GLU A 52 5.63 -10.96 -11.74
N GLY A 53 4.61 -10.13 -11.46
CA GLY A 53 3.70 -10.35 -10.33
C GLY A 53 4.27 -9.99 -8.95
N LYS A 54 5.46 -9.37 -8.89
CA LYS A 54 6.13 -8.95 -7.64
C LYS A 54 5.87 -7.49 -7.31
N VAL A 55 5.86 -7.18 -6.02
CA VAL A 55 5.81 -5.80 -5.50
C VAL A 55 7.18 -5.44 -4.92
N TYR A 56 7.73 -4.31 -5.36
CA TYR A 56 9.01 -3.80 -4.87
C TYR A 56 8.78 -2.53 -4.04
N LEU A 57 9.19 -2.58 -2.78
CA LEU A 57 9.26 -1.43 -1.88
C LEU A 57 10.62 -0.75 -2.01
N ASN A 58 10.64 0.53 -2.36
CA ASN A 58 11.86 1.34 -2.26
C ASN A 58 12.07 1.71 -0.78
N THR A 59 13.23 1.39 -0.24
CA THR A 59 13.57 1.69 1.15
C THR A 59 14.11 3.12 1.29
N THR A 60 14.07 3.67 2.49
CA THR A 60 14.56 5.02 2.80
C THR A 60 16.06 5.18 2.55
N ILE A 61 16.82 4.08 2.58
CA ILE A 61 18.26 4.04 2.30
C ILE A 61 18.58 3.79 0.81
N GLY A 62 17.58 3.84 -0.08
CA GLY A 62 17.76 3.72 -1.53
C GLY A 62 17.81 2.28 -2.07
N GLY A 63 17.62 1.28 -1.22
CA GLY A 63 17.50 -0.12 -1.63
C GLY A 63 16.10 -0.50 -2.11
N LYS A 64 15.94 -1.75 -2.54
CA LYS A 64 14.63 -2.35 -2.86
C LYS A 64 14.44 -3.63 -2.05
N ARG A 65 13.25 -3.78 -1.48
CA ARG A 65 12.78 -5.01 -0.81
C ARG A 65 11.57 -5.55 -1.55
N ILE A 66 11.45 -6.87 -1.69
CA ILE A 66 10.22 -7.50 -2.20
C ILE A 66 9.21 -7.52 -1.06
N VAL A 67 8.00 -7.02 -1.34
CA VAL A 67 6.82 -7.24 -0.48
C VAL A 67 6.16 -8.51 -1.01
N ASP A 68 6.45 -9.62 -0.33
CA ASP A 68 5.94 -10.92 -0.72
C ASP A 68 4.54 -11.13 -0.13
N MET A 69 3.83 -12.14 -0.63
CA MET A 69 2.58 -12.60 -0.03
C MET A 69 2.83 -13.09 1.40
N LEU A 70 1.91 -12.77 2.31
CA LEU A 70 1.98 -13.27 3.68
C LEU A 70 1.83 -14.81 3.67
N THR A 71 2.70 -15.49 4.41
CA THR A 71 2.57 -16.92 4.68
C THR A 71 1.84 -17.12 6.01
N GLY A 72 0.63 -17.69 5.99
CA GLY A 72 -0.17 -17.94 7.18
C GLY A 72 -0.93 -16.71 7.71
N GLU A 73 -1.52 -16.81 8.90
CA GLU A 73 -2.20 -15.70 9.59
C GLU A 73 -1.24 -14.97 10.54
N GLN A 74 -1.28 -13.63 10.55
CA GLN A 74 -0.40 -12.81 11.41
C GLN A 74 -0.91 -12.71 12.86
N LEU A 75 -2.22 -12.57 13.03
CA LEU A 75 -2.88 -12.47 14.33
C LEU A 75 -4.20 -13.25 14.30
N PRO A 76 -4.44 -14.15 15.27
CA PRO A 76 -5.70 -14.87 15.34
C PRO A 76 -6.84 -13.90 15.67
N ARG A 77 -7.97 -14.01 14.96
CA ARG A 77 -9.17 -13.19 15.15
C ARG A 77 -8.93 -11.68 14.93
N ILE A 78 -8.14 -11.35 13.91
CA ILE A 78 -7.83 -9.95 13.57
C ILE A 78 -9.02 -9.21 12.94
N CYS A 79 -10.00 -9.92 12.39
CA CYS A 79 -11.30 -9.44 11.91
C CYS A 79 -12.36 -10.55 12.09
#